data_AF-A0A8C0UBL5-F1
#
_entry.id   AF-A0A8C0UBL5-F1
#
_cell.length_a   1.000
_cell.length_b   1.000
_cell.length_c   1.000
_cell.angle_alpha   90.00
_cell.angle_beta   90.00
_cell.angle_gamma   90.00
#
_symmetry.space_group_name_H-M   'P 1'
#
loop_
_entity.id
_entity.type
_entity.pdbx_description
1 polymer ?
#
loop_
_entity_poly.entity_id
_entity_poly.type
_entity_poly.pdbx_seq_one_letter_code
_entity_poly.pdbx_strand_id
1 'polypeptide(L)'
;MGKNRGKIGNSACRERHVRGPGERGKHGKNGKNGKKREKREKRPTPEGRRERSRDAARCRRSREAEVFGQLALALPFARGVSAHLDKASIMRLTISYLRVQRLLAAGQRHPKIHPEPQNPS
;
A
#
# COMPACT_ATOMS: atom_id res chain seq x y z
N MET A 1 -26.64 29.46 6.00
CA MET A 1 -27.10 28.11 6.40
C MET A 1 -26.01 27.09 6.08
N GLY A 2 -25.92 26.03 6.89
CA GLY A 2 -24.70 25.29 7.19
C GLY A 2 -24.17 24.34 6.11
N LYS A 3 -22.84 24.14 6.17
CA LYS A 3 -22.02 23.30 5.29
C LYS A 3 -22.39 21.82 5.43
N ASN A 4 -22.94 21.20 4.38
CA ASN A 4 -23.05 19.74 4.29
C ASN A 4 -21.68 19.15 3.91
N ARG A 5 -20.81 18.99 4.92
CA ARG A 5 -19.60 18.17 4.77
C ARG A 5 -20.05 16.72 4.71
N GLY A 6 -20.10 16.16 3.50
CA GLY A 6 -20.31 14.74 3.27
C GLY A 6 -19.36 13.95 4.17
N LYS A 7 -19.94 13.20 5.11
CA LYS A 7 -19.20 12.26 5.94
C LYS A 7 -18.55 11.25 5.00
N ILE A 8 -17.23 11.35 4.84
CA ILE A 8 -16.44 10.28 4.24
C ILE A 8 -16.55 9.13 5.22
N GLY A 9 -17.55 8.27 5.00
CA GLY A 9 -17.73 7.07 5.79
C GLY A 9 -16.45 6.24 5.65
N ASN A 10 -15.67 6.19 6.72
CA ASN A 10 -14.64 5.19 6.92
C ASN A 10 -15.35 3.83 7.03
N SER A 11 -15.82 3.30 5.90
CA SER A 11 -16.14 1.89 5.78
C SER A 11 -14.81 1.17 5.83
N ALA A 12 -14.34 0.87 7.04
CA ALA A 12 -13.21 -0.01 7.26
C ALA A 12 -13.34 -1.16 6.26
N CYS A 13 -12.31 -1.35 5.44
CA CYS A 13 -12.18 -2.50 4.57
C CYS A 13 -12.50 -3.72 5.42
N ARG A 14 -13.71 -4.28 5.23
CA ARG A 14 -14.12 -5.43 6.01
C ARG A 14 -13.15 -6.52 5.61
N GLU A 15 -12.24 -6.84 6.53
CA GLU A 15 -11.15 -7.78 6.33
C GLU A 15 -11.77 -9.18 6.18
N ARG A 16 -12.30 -9.43 4.99
CA ARG A 16 -12.88 -10.71 4.61
C ARG A 16 -11.69 -11.61 4.35
N HIS A 17 -11.32 -12.36 5.38
CA HIS A 17 -10.45 -13.53 5.33
C HIS A 17 -10.76 -14.33 4.06
N VAL A 18 -9.86 -14.27 3.08
CA VAL A 18 -9.95 -15.06 1.86
C VAL A 18 -9.57 -16.49 2.26
N ARG A 19 -10.55 -17.39 2.44
CA ARG A 19 -10.24 -18.82 2.52
C ARG A 19 -9.71 -19.25 1.16
N GLY A 20 -8.50 -19.81 1.14
CA GLY A 20 -7.84 -20.31 -0.06
C GLY A 20 -8.55 -21.52 -0.69
N PRO A 21 -8.34 -21.79 -1.99
CA PRO A 21 -8.99 -22.91 -2.66
C PRO A 21 -8.19 -24.21 -2.50
N GLY A 22 -8.83 -25.24 -1.92
CA GLY A 22 -8.70 -26.62 -2.37
C GLY A 22 -7.71 -27.53 -1.65
N GLU A 23 -8.18 -28.26 -0.63
CA GLU A 23 -7.73 -29.63 -0.39
C GLU A 23 -8.64 -30.61 -1.14
N ARG A 24 -8.05 -31.46 -1.97
CA ARG A 24 -8.72 -32.49 -2.78
C ARG A 24 -8.95 -33.73 -1.89
N GLY A 25 -10.19 -34.01 -1.50
CA GLY A 25 -10.61 -35.28 -0.89
C GLY A 25 -11.64 -35.99 -1.76
N LYS A 26 -11.37 -37.25 -2.14
CA LYS A 26 -12.20 -38.07 -3.04
C LYS A 26 -13.49 -38.55 -2.38
N HIS A 27 -14.48 -38.84 -3.24
CA HIS A 27 -15.85 -39.28 -2.95
C HIS A 27 -15.97 -40.52 -2.05
N GLY A 28 -16.87 -40.46 -1.07
CA GLY A 28 -17.51 -41.61 -0.41
C GLY A 28 -19.00 -41.31 -0.23
N LYS A 29 -19.88 -42.20 -0.71
CA LYS A 29 -21.35 -42.09 -0.70
C LYS A 29 -21.91 -42.36 0.71
N ASN A 30 -23.00 -41.67 1.11
CA ASN A 30 -24.23 -42.24 1.72
C ASN A 30 -25.09 -41.21 2.50
N GLY A 31 -26.41 -41.19 2.20
CA GLY A 31 -27.48 -41.27 3.22
C GLY A 31 -27.94 -40.05 4.05
N LYS A 32 -29.22 -39.69 3.83
CA LYS A 32 -30.24 -39.19 4.79
C LYS A 32 -30.31 -37.69 5.16
N ASN A 33 -31.55 -37.19 5.10
CA ASN A 33 -32.02 -35.83 5.37
C ASN A 33 -31.92 -35.41 6.85
N GLY A 34 -31.58 -34.15 7.12
CA GLY A 34 -31.72 -33.52 8.43
C GLY A 34 -31.12 -32.11 8.50
N LYS A 35 -31.97 -31.09 8.66
CA LYS A 35 -31.64 -29.66 8.74
C LYS A 35 -30.50 -29.35 9.74
N LYS A 36 -29.39 -28.80 9.27
CA LYS A 36 -28.63 -27.77 10.02
C LYS A 36 -27.87 -26.88 9.05
N ARG A 37 -28.33 -25.62 8.99
CA ARG A 37 -27.81 -24.46 8.25
C ARG A 37 -26.31 -24.54 7.92
N GLU A 38 -25.99 -25.22 6.83
CA GLU A 38 -24.69 -25.07 6.20
C GLU A 38 -24.71 -23.69 5.56
N LYS A 39 -23.77 -22.85 5.97
CA LYS A 39 -23.51 -21.54 5.38
C LYS A 39 -23.00 -21.78 3.96
N ARG A 40 -23.90 -22.21 3.08
CA ARG A 40 -23.68 -22.39 1.66
C ARG A 40 -23.16 -21.04 1.21
N GLU A 41 -21.87 -20.98 0.92
CA GLU A 41 -21.28 -19.82 0.26
C GLU A 41 -22.01 -19.73 -1.06
N LYS A 42 -23.12 -18.98 -1.06
CA LYS A 42 -23.94 -18.73 -2.23
C LYS A 42 -22.95 -18.22 -3.26
N ARG A 43 -22.79 -18.98 -4.35
CA ARG A 43 -21.97 -18.61 -5.51
C ARG A 43 -22.14 -17.10 -5.69
N PRO A 44 -21.07 -16.30 -5.61
CA PRO A 44 -21.21 -14.86 -5.60
C PRO A 44 -21.99 -14.47 -6.84
N THR A 45 -23.14 -13.83 -6.62
CA THR A 45 -23.93 -13.26 -7.71
C THR A 45 -23.03 -12.33 -8.52
N PRO A 46 -23.26 -12.14 -9.82
CA PRO A 46 -22.47 -11.20 -10.63
C PRO A 46 -22.39 -9.81 -9.99
N GLU A 47 -23.46 -9.37 -9.33
CA GLU A 47 -23.51 -8.16 -8.50
C GLU A 47 -22.59 -8.25 -7.27
N GLY A 48 -22.63 -9.34 -6.51
CA GLY A 48 -21.72 -9.57 -5.38
C GLY A 48 -20.25 -9.67 -5.80
N ARG A 49 -19.95 -10.15 -7.01
CA ARG A 49 -18.58 -10.15 -7.57
C ARG A 49 -18.13 -8.74 -7.95
N ARG A 50 -19.00 -7.96 -8.60
CA ARG A 50 -18.73 -6.55 -8.95
C ARG A 50 -18.49 -5.71 -7.69
N GLU A 51 -19.30 -5.91 -6.66
CA GLU A 51 -19.15 -5.20 -5.38
C GLU A 51 -17.83 -5.55 -4.67
N ARG A 52 -17.46 -6.84 -4.62
CA ARG A 52 -16.14 -7.25 -4.07
C ARG A 52 -14.97 -6.63 -4.82
N SER A 53 -15.04 -6.51 -6.15
CA SER A 53 -13.99 -5.86 -6.95
C SER A 53 -13.89 -4.36 -6.65
N ARG A 54 -15.05 -3.69 -6.51
CA ARG A 54 -15.13 -2.27 -6.13
C ARG A 54 -14.54 -2.03 -4.74
N ASP A 55 -14.93 -2.84 -3.76
CA ASP A 55 -14.36 -2.82 -2.41
C ASP A 55 -12.84 -3.01 -2.45
N ALA A 56 -12.35 -4.00 -3.19
CA ALA A 56 -10.92 -4.25 -3.32
C ALA A 56 -10.17 -3.07 -3.95
N ALA A 57 -10.74 -2.44 -4.99
CA ALA A 57 -10.15 -1.24 -5.60
C ALA A 57 -10.13 -0.04 -4.65
N ARG A 58 -11.22 0.16 -3.87
CA ARG A 58 -11.28 1.19 -2.83
C ARG A 58 -10.23 0.93 -1.75
N CYS A 59 -10.11 -0.29 -1.26
CA CYS A 59 -9.12 -0.67 -0.25
C CYS A 59 -7.69 -0.40 -0.71
N ARG A 60 -7.36 -0.73 -1.97
CA ARG A 60 -6.05 -0.40 -2.54
C ARG A 60 -5.81 1.11 -2.55
N ARG A 61 -6.78 1.91 -3.02
CA ARG A 61 -6.66 3.38 -3.07
C ARG A 61 -6.52 4.01 -1.68
N SER A 62 -7.30 3.54 -0.70
CA SER A 62 -7.23 4.05 0.68
C SER A 62 -5.88 3.74 1.32
N ARG A 63 -5.39 2.51 1.19
CA ARG A 63 -4.07 2.12 1.71
C ARG A 63 -2.95 2.90 1.04
N GLU A 64 -3.01 3.06 -0.28
CA GLU A 64 -2.05 3.86 -1.03
C GLU A 64 -2.04 5.32 -0.54
N ALA A 65 -3.21 5.93 -0.34
CA ALA A 65 -3.31 7.29 0.18
C ALA A 65 -2.72 7.44 1.60
N GLU A 66 -2.97 6.46 2.47
CA GLU A 66 -2.37 6.42 3.81
C GLU A 66 -0.84 6.35 3.75
N VAL A 67 -0.29 5.44 2.93
CA VAL A 67 1.16 5.29 2.75
C VAL A 67 1.79 6.58 2.20
N PHE A 68 1.16 7.23 1.21
CA PHE A 68 1.66 8.52 0.69
C PHE A 68 1.61 9.63 1.74
N GLY A 69 0.57 9.67 2.57
CA GLY A 69 0.47 10.62 3.68
C GLY A 69 1.59 10.42 4.70
N GLN A 70 1.85 9.17 5.11
CA GLN A 70 2.95 8.84 6.00
C GLN A 70 4.31 9.20 5.39
N LEU A 71 4.51 8.89 4.11
CA LEU A 71 5.75 9.23 3.39
C LEU A 71 5.99 10.75 3.36
N ALA A 72 4.96 11.55 3.06
CA ALA A 72 5.08 13.01 3.04
C ALA A 72 5.41 13.62 4.41
N LEU A 73 4.95 12.99 5.50
CA LEU A 73 5.26 13.39 6.86
C LEU A 73 6.66 12.94 7.33
N ALA A 74 7.21 11.88 6.73
CA ALA A 74 8.55 11.39 7.03
C ALA A 74 9.66 12.18 6.34
N LEU A 75 9.34 12.95 5.29
CA LEU A 75 10.28 13.87 4.65
C LEU A 75 10.55 15.07 5.57
N PRO A 76 11.76 15.68 5.50
CA PRO A 76 12.13 16.82 6.34
C PRO A 76 11.46 18.12 5.86
N PHE A 77 10.14 18.16 5.83
CA PHE A 77 9.33 19.32 5.46
C PHE A 77 8.37 19.69 6.60
N ALA A 78 7.98 20.97 6.65
CA ALA A 78 6.96 21.42 7.57
C ALA A 78 5.61 20.75 7.24
N ARG A 79 4.86 20.34 8.28
CA ARG A 79 3.57 19.65 8.12
C ARG A 79 2.57 20.39 7.22
N GLY A 80 2.62 21.73 7.22
CA GLY A 80 1.80 22.57 6.35
C GLY A 80 2.12 22.41 4.86
N VAL A 81 3.37 22.16 4.50
CA VAL A 81 3.78 21.92 3.11
C VAL A 81 3.38 20.50 2.69
N SER A 82 3.66 19.50 3.54
CA SER A 82 3.35 18.10 3.25
C SER A 82 1.87 17.84 2.95
N ALA A 83 0.95 18.59 3.57
CA ALA A 83 -0.49 18.48 3.34
C ALA A 83 -0.94 18.87 1.92
N HIS A 84 -0.15 19.69 1.22
CA HIS A 84 -0.49 20.21 -0.12
C HIS A 84 0.30 19.51 -1.24
N LEU A 85 1.16 18.55 -0.90
CA LEU A 85 1.94 17.83 -1.90
C LEU A 85 1.06 16.84 -2.66
N ASP A 86 1.13 16.88 -3.98
CA ASP A 86 0.57 15.84 -4.83
C ASP A 86 1.46 14.58 -4.80
N LYS A 87 0.89 13.42 -5.17
CA LYS A 87 1.59 12.12 -5.14
C LYS A 87 2.86 12.11 -5.98
N ALA A 88 2.88 12.79 -7.13
CA ALA A 88 4.06 12.80 -8.01
C ALA A 88 5.17 13.66 -7.41
N SER A 89 4.82 14.82 -6.83
CA SER A 89 5.78 15.64 -6.09
C SER A 89 6.34 14.93 -4.88
N ILE A 90 5.52 14.20 -4.09
CA ILE A 90 6.03 13.36 -2.99
C ILE A 90 7.09 12.38 -3.51
N MET A 91 6.80 11.63 -4.57
CA MET A 91 7.76 10.69 -5.17
C MET A 91 9.06 11.36 -5.62
N ARG A 92 8.95 12.48 -6.36
CA ARG A 92 10.11 13.23 -6.86
C ARG A 92 10.98 13.74 -5.71
N LEU A 93 10.36 14.31 -4.67
CA LEU A 93 11.07 14.83 -3.51
C LEU A 93 11.72 13.73 -2.69
N THR A 94 11.05 12.59 -2.48
CA THR A 94 11.64 11.43 -1.80
C THR A 94 12.88 10.92 -2.53
N ILE A 95 12.80 10.74 -3.86
CA ILE A 95 13.95 10.26 -4.65
C ILE A 95 15.11 11.26 -4.55
N SER A 96 14.83 12.55 -4.74
CA SER A 96 15.85 13.60 -4.64
C SER A 96 16.49 13.65 -3.24
N TYR A 97 15.68 13.56 -2.19
CA TYR A 97 16.17 13.55 -0.80
C TYR A 97 17.13 12.39 -0.54
N LEU A 98 16.76 11.17 -0.94
CA LEU A 98 17.61 9.99 -0.77
C LEU A 98 18.91 10.09 -1.57
N ARG A 99 18.87 10.66 -2.79
CA ARG A 99 20.08 10.90 -3.59
C ARG A 99 21.03 11.87 -2.91
N VAL A 100 20.52 13.00 -2.43
CA VAL A 100 21.32 14.00 -1.72
C VAL A 100 21.92 13.43 -0.44
N GLN A 101 21.14 12.68 0.35
CA GLN A 101 21.63 12.00 1.55
C GLN A 101 22.82 11.07 1.24
N ARG A 102 22.75 10.31 0.14
CA ARG A 102 23.85 9.42 -0.28
C ARG A 102 25.09 10.21 -0.72
N LEU A 103 24.91 11.32 -1.44
CA LEU A 103 26.00 12.19 -1.85
C LEU A 103 26.69 12.84 -0.65
N LEU A 104 25.92 13.34 0.32
CA LEU A 104 26.46 13.91 1.54
C LEU A 104 27.22 12.86 2.37
N ALA A 105 26.69 11.64 2.47
CA ALA A 105 27.38 10.54 3.15
C ALA A 105 28.66 10.08 2.42
N ALA A 106 28.67 10.11 1.08
CA ALA A 106 29.84 9.77 0.27
C ALA A 106 30.91 10.87 0.31
N GLY A 107 30.52 12.15 0.33
CA GLY A 107 31.43 13.28 0.44
C GLY A 107 32.17 13.38 1.78
N GLN A 108 31.68 12.69 2.82
CA GLN A 108 32.43 12.52 4.08
C GLN A 108 33.50 11.42 4.02
N ARG A 109 33.48 10.57 2.99
CA ARG A 109 34.62 9.71 2.65
C ARG A 109 35.52 10.48 1.71
N HIS A 110 36.37 11.33 2.30
CA HIS A 110 37.48 11.94 1.57
C HIS A 110 38.25 10.83 0.85
N PRO A 111 38.28 10.76 -0.50
CA PRO A 111 39.26 9.93 -1.15
C PRO A 111 40.62 10.49 -0.73
N LYS A 112 41.43 9.67 -0.04
CA LYS A 112 42.84 9.99 0.19
C LYS A 112 43.45 10.06 -1.21
N ILE A 113 43.59 11.27 -1.75
CA ILE A 113 44.33 11.53 -2.99
C ILE A 113 45.76 11.16 -2.64
N HIS A 114 46.18 9.94 -3.01
CA HIS A 114 47.59 9.59 -3.00
C HIS A 114 48.25 10.42 -4.10
N PRO A 115 49.26 11.24 -3.79
CA PRO A 115 50.01 11.93 -4.82
C PRO A 115 50.71 10.90 -5.71
N GLU A 116 50.54 11.10 -7.01
CA GLU A 116 51.14 10.35 -8.11
C GLU A 116 52.67 10.28 -7.93
N PRO A 117 53.30 9.09 -7.99
CA PRO A 117 54.76 9.01 -7.90
C PRO A 117 55.37 9.56 -9.19
N GLN A 118 55.93 10.77 -9.11
CA GLN A 118 56.75 11.31 -10.18
C GLN A 118 57.93 10.36 -10.45
N ASN A 119 57.94 9.80 -11.65
CA ASN A 119 59.03 8.97 -12.13
C ASN A 119 60.14 9.90 -12.65
N PRO A 120 61.35 9.89 -12.06
CA PRO A 120 62.47 10.60 -12.66
C PRO A 120 62.91 9.87 -13.94
N SER A 121 63.40 10.68 -14.89
CA SER A 121 63.69 10.34 -16.28
C SER A 121 64.77 9.27 -16.48
#